data_AF-A0A4Z0K9F3-F1
#
_entry.id   AF-A0A4Z0K9F3-F1
#
_cell.length_a   1.000
_cell.length_b   1.000
_cell.length_c   1.000
_cell.angle_alpha   90.00
_cell.angle_beta   90.00
_cell.angle_gamma   90.00
#
_symmetry.space_group_name_H-M   'P 1'
#
loop_
_entity.id
_entity.type
_entity.pdbx_description
1 polymer ?
#
loop_
_entity_poly.entity_id
_entity_poly.type
_entity_poly.pdbx_seq_one_letter_code
_entity_poly.pdbx_strand_id
1 'polypeptide(L)'
;MAQGAKPLSHETVNELGRSTRIRYFRRMLIAAGSLPEIDVRLNDLELRSRALIDGLPAEYAIIITRFFNWETLRKLRRRPVDRPISVGVANARATEVRKVAAFLAWLGENHLKLPTLNQVAVDRYLAHHDPNLIIGRFLAWVVRHRITQHFDVPRAQSTVSPATIAEDAVWEKVDVLLQTESTPMSSRIIGLFLLVFAQPIRDSVRLRRDDVQFTGENVKVQFGSTPVVLPPPIAELLVRYLDDTCDRPPYAGSPPGWLFEGVMPQQHLSDASVRFNLAKHGLHAREIKHARLDHLVQVLPASIVADITGFTVNTAMRHSANTRADWGIYSELRTRECKELDLGE
;
A
#
# COMPACT_ATOMS: atom_id res chain seq x y z
N MET A 1 -7.74 -31.98 -11.81
CA MET A 1 -8.65 -31.41 -10.80
C MET A 1 -10.10 -31.67 -11.18
N ALA A 2 -10.63 -31.10 -12.28
CA ALA A 2 -12.02 -31.35 -12.70
C ALA A 2 -12.34 -32.84 -12.98
N GLN A 3 -11.38 -33.59 -13.53
CA GLN A 3 -11.51 -35.04 -13.76
C GLN A 3 -11.12 -35.90 -12.54
N GLY A 4 -10.95 -35.33 -11.34
CA GLY A 4 -10.57 -36.07 -10.12
C GLY A 4 -9.12 -36.53 -10.02
N ALA A 5 -8.31 -36.42 -11.08
CA ALA A 5 -6.92 -36.93 -11.11
C ALA A 5 -5.93 -36.28 -10.09
N LYS A 6 -6.27 -35.13 -9.52
CA LYS A 6 -5.52 -34.46 -8.44
C LYS A 6 -6.51 -33.75 -7.52
N PRO A 7 -6.26 -33.73 -6.19
CA PRO A 7 -7.14 -33.06 -5.24
C PRO A 7 -7.22 -31.56 -5.52
N LEU A 8 -8.35 -30.93 -5.22
CA LEU A 8 -8.50 -29.49 -5.33
C LEU A 8 -7.91 -28.83 -4.07
N SER A 9 -6.63 -28.48 -4.13
CA SER A 9 -5.90 -27.89 -3.01
C SER A 9 -4.99 -26.75 -3.45
N HIS A 10 -4.61 -25.89 -2.50
CA HIS A 10 -3.62 -24.83 -2.74
C HIS A 10 -2.26 -25.39 -3.17
N GLU A 11 -1.89 -26.57 -2.67
CA GLU A 11 -0.66 -27.27 -3.02
C GLU A 11 -0.67 -27.72 -4.48
N THR A 12 -1.77 -28.32 -4.93
CA THR A 12 -1.95 -28.70 -6.34
C THR A 12 -1.88 -27.50 -7.28
N VAL A 13 -2.42 -26.36 -6.87
CA VAL A 13 -2.30 -25.12 -7.67
C VAL A 13 -0.86 -24.57 -7.64
N ASN A 14 -0.08 -24.80 -6.58
CA ASN A 14 1.34 -24.40 -6.53
C ASN A 14 2.19 -25.17 -7.56
N GLU A 15 1.85 -26.43 -7.83
CA GLU A 15 2.57 -27.28 -8.80
C GLU A 15 2.43 -26.77 -10.25
N LEU A 16 1.36 -26.03 -10.57
CA LEU A 16 1.16 -25.45 -11.91
C LEU A 16 2.20 -24.36 -12.25
N GLY A 17 2.96 -23.90 -11.25
CA GLY A 17 3.97 -22.87 -11.40
C GLY A 17 3.48 -21.49 -10.98
N ARG A 18 4.23 -20.46 -11.37
CA ARG A 18 4.03 -19.09 -10.90
C ARG A 18 3.77 -18.17 -12.09
N SER A 19 2.51 -17.84 -12.32
CA SER A 19 2.12 -16.87 -13.35
C SER A 19 0.90 -16.06 -12.91
N THR A 20 0.68 -14.92 -13.56
CA THR A 20 -0.53 -14.10 -13.33
C THR A 20 -1.81 -14.90 -13.61
N ARG A 21 -1.79 -15.80 -14.61
CA ARG A 21 -2.91 -16.69 -14.94
C ARG A 21 -3.22 -17.69 -13.82
N ILE A 22 -2.18 -18.30 -13.23
CA ILE A 22 -2.36 -19.24 -12.11
C ILE A 22 -2.86 -18.52 -10.86
N ARG A 23 -2.37 -17.30 -10.61
CA ARG A 23 -2.89 -16.46 -9.52
C ARG A 23 -4.36 -16.10 -9.73
N TYR A 24 -4.74 -15.73 -10.94
CA TYR A 24 -6.14 -15.47 -11.29
C TYR A 24 -6.99 -16.71 -11.06
N PHE A 25 -6.56 -17.85 -11.60
CA PHE A 25 -7.24 -19.14 -11.43
C PHE A 25 -7.43 -19.52 -9.95
N ARG A 26 -6.39 -19.37 -9.12
CA ARG A 26 -6.48 -19.59 -7.67
C ARG A 26 -7.54 -18.69 -7.03
N ARG A 27 -7.52 -17.39 -7.35
CA ARG A 27 -8.47 -16.42 -6.79
C ARG A 27 -9.90 -16.71 -7.23
N MET A 28 -10.08 -17.16 -8.47
CA MET A 28 -11.37 -17.58 -8.99
C MET A 28 -11.90 -18.80 -8.21
N LEU A 29 -11.05 -19.79 -7.94
CA LEU A 29 -11.41 -20.96 -7.12
C LEU A 29 -11.75 -20.59 -5.67
N ILE A 30 -11.03 -19.65 -5.07
CA ILE A 30 -11.34 -19.11 -3.74
C ILE A 30 -12.69 -18.38 -3.78
N ALA A 31 -12.90 -17.51 -4.77
CA ALA A 31 -14.14 -16.75 -4.93
C ALA A 31 -15.35 -17.66 -5.12
N ALA A 32 -15.20 -18.76 -5.87
CA ALA A 32 -16.22 -19.79 -6.05
C ALA A 32 -16.42 -20.70 -4.82
N GLY A 33 -15.73 -20.46 -3.70
CA GLY A 33 -15.80 -21.28 -2.49
C GLY A 33 -15.17 -22.67 -2.63
N SER A 34 -14.50 -22.96 -3.74
CA SER A 34 -13.91 -24.28 -4.00
C SER A 34 -12.52 -24.47 -3.38
N LEU A 35 -11.87 -23.37 -2.96
CA LEU A 35 -10.63 -23.39 -2.18
C LEU A 35 -10.80 -22.52 -0.92
N PRO A 36 -10.17 -22.89 0.22
CA PRO A 36 -10.23 -22.07 1.43
C PRO A 36 -9.52 -20.73 1.22
N GLU A 37 -9.98 -19.70 1.92
CA GLU A 37 -9.41 -18.36 1.81
C GLU A 37 -7.99 -18.32 2.40
N ILE A 38 -7.06 -17.74 1.65
CA ILE A 38 -5.67 -17.54 2.08
C ILE A 38 -5.16 -16.18 1.60
N ASP A 39 -4.12 -15.66 2.24
CA ASP A 39 -3.33 -14.59 1.65
C ASP A 39 -2.49 -15.13 0.47
N VAL A 40 -3.06 -15.04 -0.73
CA VAL A 40 -2.41 -15.47 -1.99
C VAL A 40 -1.06 -14.77 -2.20
N ARG A 41 -0.88 -13.53 -1.71
CA ARG A 41 0.39 -12.80 -1.88
C ARG A 41 1.46 -13.31 -0.92
N LEU A 42 1.07 -13.65 0.30
CA LEU A 42 1.96 -14.30 1.25
C LEU A 42 2.38 -15.69 0.73
N ASN A 43 1.44 -16.48 0.22
CA ASN A 43 1.74 -17.76 -0.41
C ASN A 43 2.76 -17.61 -1.56
N ASP A 44 2.52 -16.66 -2.48
CA ASP A 44 3.43 -16.38 -3.60
C ASP A 44 4.83 -15.94 -3.11
N LEU A 45 4.89 -15.14 -2.05
CA LEU A 45 6.14 -14.70 -1.43
C LEU A 45 6.91 -15.88 -0.84
N GLU A 46 6.24 -16.77 -0.10
CA GLU A 46 6.86 -17.95 0.51
C GLU A 46 7.44 -18.89 -0.55
N LEU A 47 6.68 -19.18 -1.61
CA LEU A 47 7.14 -20.03 -2.71
C LEU A 47 8.29 -19.40 -3.49
N ARG A 48 8.24 -18.08 -3.72
CA ARG A 48 9.33 -17.36 -4.40
C ARG A 48 10.60 -17.37 -3.57
N SER A 49 10.51 -17.07 -2.28
CA SER A 49 11.66 -17.06 -1.39
C SER A 49 12.25 -18.46 -1.24
N ARG A 50 11.41 -19.50 -1.12
CA ARG A 50 11.88 -20.90 -1.04
C ARG A 50 12.66 -21.29 -2.28
N ALA A 51 12.08 -21.12 -3.47
CA ALA A 51 12.76 -21.45 -4.72
C ALA A 51 14.08 -20.69 -4.93
N LEU A 52 14.19 -19.46 -4.42
CA LEU A 52 15.46 -18.72 -4.44
C LEU A 52 16.47 -19.32 -3.46
N ILE A 53 16.05 -19.65 -2.24
CA ILE A 53 16.91 -20.22 -1.19
C ILE A 53 17.43 -21.59 -1.59
N ASP A 54 16.59 -22.43 -2.21
CA ASP A 54 16.95 -23.79 -2.63
C ASP A 54 18.03 -23.80 -3.72
N GLY A 55 18.19 -22.69 -4.46
CA GLY A 55 19.23 -22.52 -5.47
C GLY A 55 20.58 -22.00 -4.92
N LEU A 56 20.69 -21.76 -3.61
CA LEU A 56 21.92 -21.24 -2.99
C LEU A 56 22.75 -22.34 -2.35
N PRO A 57 24.08 -22.12 -2.14
CA PRO A 57 24.90 -23.00 -1.32
C PRO A 57 24.28 -23.24 0.07
N ALA A 58 24.41 -24.47 0.58
CA ALA A 58 23.77 -24.90 1.83
C ALA A 58 24.07 -23.96 3.02
N GLU A 59 25.30 -23.46 3.11
CA GLU A 59 25.71 -22.50 4.14
C GLU A 59 24.88 -21.20 4.11
N TYR A 60 24.60 -20.66 2.92
CA TYR A 60 23.82 -19.43 2.76
C TYR A 60 22.32 -19.69 2.92
N ALA A 61 21.85 -20.83 2.40
CA ALA A 61 20.45 -21.23 2.48
C ALA A 61 19.97 -21.33 3.93
N ILE A 62 20.78 -21.91 4.83
CA ILE A 62 20.45 -22.04 6.27
C ILE A 62 20.27 -20.65 6.92
N ILE A 63 21.19 -19.74 6.65
CA ILE A 63 21.20 -18.40 7.26
C ILE A 63 20.01 -17.58 6.77
N ILE A 64 19.76 -17.56 5.46
CA ILE A 64 18.63 -16.83 4.87
C ILE A 64 17.30 -17.42 5.33
N THR A 65 17.19 -18.76 5.39
CA THR A 65 15.98 -19.43 5.89
C THR A 65 15.68 -19.02 7.32
N ARG A 66 16.70 -19.04 8.20
CA ARG A 66 16.52 -18.64 9.60
C ARG A 66 16.09 -17.17 9.70
N PHE A 67 16.79 -16.26 9.02
CA PHE A 67 16.42 -14.85 8.99
C PHE A 67 14.98 -14.64 8.48
N PHE A 68 14.65 -15.20 7.31
CA PHE A 68 13.38 -14.98 6.65
C PHE A 68 12.21 -15.53 7.46
N ASN A 69 12.34 -16.73 8.03
CA ASN A 69 11.30 -17.35 8.85
C ASN A 69 11.02 -16.54 10.13
N TRP A 70 12.07 -16.17 10.87
CA TRP A 70 11.92 -15.59 12.21
C TRP A 70 11.62 -14.08 12.21
N GLU A 71 12.24 -13.32 11.31
CA GLU A 71 12.09 -11.86 11.25
C GLU A 71 10.99 -11.39 10.31
N THR A 72 10.70 -12.16 9.26
CA THR A 72 9.75 -11.75 8.22
C THR A 72 8.48 -12.59 8.28
N LEU A 73 8.54 -13.89 7.99
CA LEU A 73 7.34 -14.71 7.84
C LEU A 73 6.53 -14.84 9.13
N ARG A 74 7.19 -14.98 10.29
CA ARG A 74 6.48 -15.05 11.58
C ARG A 74 5.51 -13.88 11.79
N LYS A 75 5.90 -12.66 11.40
CA LYS A 75 5.05 -11.46 11.54
C LYS A 75 3.96 -11.41 10.46
N LEU A 76 4.26 -11.89 9.25
CA LEU A 76 3.30 -11.88 8.15
C LEU A 76 2.22 -12.96 8.31
N ARG A 77 2.58 -14.17 8.77
CA ARG A 77 1.66 -15.29 9.03
C ARG A 77 0.68 -15.04 10.18
N ARG A 78 1.02 -14.13 11.09
CA ARG A 78 0.13 -13.69 12.19
C ARG A 78 -0.94 -12.72 11.72
N ARG A 79 -0.89 -12.25 10.48
CA ARG A 79 -1.92 -11.36 9.95
C ARG A 79 -3.18 -12.16 9.67
N PRO A 80 -4.35 -11.59 9.98
CA PRO A 80 -5.61 -12.23 9.65
C PRO A 80 -5.82 -12.20 8.13
N VAL A 81 -6.59 -13.17 7.63
CA VAL A 81 -6.78 -13.41 6.18
C VAL A 81 -7.51 -12.25 5.50
N ASP A 82 -8.43 -11.60 6.23
CA ASP A 82 -9.15 -10.39 5.85
C ASP A 82 -8.23 -9.17 5.65
N ARG A 83 -7.00 -9.21 6.18
CA ARG A 83 -5.99 -8.16 6.06
C ARG A 83 -4.71 -8.66 5.39
N PRO A 84 -4.78 -9.02 4.10
CA PRO A 84 -3.64 -9.56 3.38
C PRO A 84 -2.51 -8.55 3.27
N ILE A 85 -1.29 -9.05 3.05
CA ILE A 85 -0.12 -8.22 2.81
C ILE A 85 -0.32 -7.39 1.53
N SER A 86 0.13 -6.13 1.55
CA SER A 86 0.09 -5.31 0.34
C SER A 86 1.14 -5.76 -0.68
N VAL A 87 0.92 -5.39 -1.95
CA VAL A 87 1.91 -5.60 -3.03
C VAL A 87 3.26 -5.00 -2.66
N GLY A 88 3.26 -3.79 -2.09
CA GLY A 88 4.48 -3.12 -1.63
C GLY A 88 5.23 -3.92 -0.56
N VAL A 89 4.52 -4.48 0.43
CA VAL A 89 5.15 -5.34 1.45
C VAL A 89 5.71 -6.61 0.82
N ALA A 90 4.94 -7.30 -0.03
CA ALA A 90 5.39 -8.52 -0.70
C ALA A 90 6.65 -8.26 -1.55
N ASN A 91 6.66 -7.19 -2.34
CA ASN A 91 7.80 -6.81 -3.18
C ASN A 91 9.01 -6.38 -2.35
N ALA A 92 8.81 -5.59 -1.29
CA ALA A 92 9.92 -5.20 -0.40
C ALA A 92 10.59 -6.42 0.23
N ARG A 93 9.82 -7.39 0.74
CA ARG A 93 10.36 -8.61 1.35
C ARG A 93 11.01 -9.53 0.33
N ALA A 94 10.43 -9.69 -0.86
CA ALA A 94 11.06 -10.45 -1.93
C ALA A 94 12.39 -9.82 -2.39
N THR A 95 12.45 -8.49 -2.46
CA THR A 95 13.69 -7.76 -2.79
C THR A 95 14.73 -7.90 -1.71
N GLU A 96 14.33 -7.84 -0.45
CA GLU A 96 15.24 -8.03 0.67
C GLU A 96 15.88 -9.41 0.68
N VAL A 97 15.11 -10.50 0.48
CA VAL A 97 15.69 -11.85 0.38
C VAL A 97 16.68 -11.95 -0.78
N ARG A 98 16.36 -11.38 -1.95
CA ARG A 98 17.29 -11.32 -3.10
C ARG A 98 18.56 -10.54 -2.80
N LYS A 99 18.45 -9.38 -2.15
CA LYS A 99 19.59 -8.54 -1.79
C LYS A 99 20.47 -9.22 -0.74
N VAL A 100 19.88 -9.91 0.24
CA VAL A 100 20.63 -10.72 1.21
C VAL A 100 21.35 -11.87 0.50
N ALA A 101 20.68 -12.59 -0.42
CA ALA A 101 21.33 -13.65 -1.20
C ALA A 101 22.52 -13.11 -2.02
N ALA A 102 22.34 -11.96 -2.68
CA ALA A 102 23.43 -11.30 -3.42
C ALA A 102 24.57 -10.85 -2.50
N PHE A 103 24.27 -10.39 -1.29
CA PHE A 103 25.28 -10.04 -0.29
C PHE A 103 26.10 -11.26 0.14
N LEU A 104 25.45 -12.39 0.43
CA LEU A 104 26.16 -13.62 0.80
C LEU A 104 27.02 -14.17 -0.34
N ALA A 105 26.53 -14.12 -1.58
CA ALA A 105 27.32 -14.47 -2.75
C ALA A 105 28.56 -13.57 -2.89
N TRP A 106 28.39 -12.25 -2.72
CA TRP A 106 29.50 -11.29 -2.74
C TRP A 106 30.54 -11.56 -1.65
N LEU A 107 30.12 -11.98 -0.46
CA LEU A 107 31.06 -12.40 0.58
C LEU A 107 31.92 -13.58 0.12
N GLY A 108 31.31 -14.59 -0.48
CA GLY A 108 32.00 -15.75 -1.04
C GLY A 108 33.01 -15.37 -2.13
N GLU A 109 32.62 -14.49 -3.06
CA GLU A 109 33.48 -13.99 -4.15
C GLU A 109 34.70 -13.20 -3.63
N ASN A 110 34.56 -12.51 -2.50
CA ASN A 110 35.63 -11.73 -1.89
C ASN A 110 36.40 -12.50 -0.80
N HIS A 111 36.16 -13.81 -0.68
CA HIS A 111 36.73 -14.69 0.35
C HIS A 111 36.50 -14.19 1.80
N LEU A 112 35.40 -13.48 2.01
CA LEU A 112 34.95 -12.99 3.31
C LEU A 112 33.97 -13.98 3.93
N LYS A 113 34.04 -14.13 5.26
CA LYS A 113 33.08 -14.96 6.02
C LYS A 113 32.28 -14.07 6.96
N LEU A 114 31.00 -14.42 7.16
CA LEU A 114 30.13 -13.72 8.11
C LEU A 114 30.76 -13.60 9.52
N PRO A 115 31.34 -14.66 10.12
CA PRO A 115 31.92 -14.56 11.46
C PRO A 115 33.08 -13.56 11.59
N THR A 116 33.80 -13.28 10.50
CA THR A 116 34.96 -12.38 10.47
C THR A 116 34.66 -11.05 9.78
N LEU A 117 33.38 -10.75 9.56
CA LEU A 117 32.93 -9.54 8.88
C LEU A 117 33.20 -8.31 9.75
N ASN A 118 33.85 -7.29 9.17
CA ASN A 118 34.18 -6.03 9.83
C ASN A 118 33.43 -4.84 9.20
N GLN A 119 33.47 -3.69 9.87
CA GLN A 119 32.79 -2.46 9.42
C GLN A 119 33.19 -2.05 7.99
N VAL A 120 34.49 -2.12 7.67
CA VAL A 120 35.02 -1.68 6.37
C VAL A 120 34.42 -2.48 5.21
N ALA A 121 34.28 -3.79 5.38
CA ALA A 121 33.67 -4.64 4.37
C ALA A 121 32.16 -4.37 4.20
N VAL A 122 31.46 -4.12 5.31
CA VAL A 122 30.03 -3.76 5.29
C VAL A 122 29.81 -2.44 4.57
N ASP A 123 30.54 -1.40 4.96
CA ASP A 123 30.41 -0.06 4.36
C ASP A 123 30.76 -0.09 2.87
N ARG A 124 31.81 -0.83 2.49
CA ARG A 124 32.18 -1.04 1.08
C ARG A 124 31.02 -1.63 0.28
N TYR A 125 30.38 -2.68 0.80
CA TYR A 125 29.24 -3.31 0.13
C TYR A 125 28.06 -2.35 0.02
N LEU A 126 27.69 -1.67 1.12
CA LEU A 126 26.54 -0.77 1.15
C LEU A 126 26.71 0.40 0.18
N ALA A 127 27.90 0.99 0.11
CA ALA A 127 28.19 2.10 -0.79
C ALA A 127 28.00 1.74 -2.28
N HIS A 128 28.39 0.52 -2.69
CA HIS A 128 28.38 0.12 -4.10
C HIS A 128 27.11 -0.63 -4.52
N HIS A 129 26.51 -1.41 -3.62
CA HIS A 129 25.48 -2.40 -3.99
C HIS A 129 24.13 -2.19 -3.29
N ASP A 130 24.08 -1.46 -2.17
CA ASP A 130 22.84 -1.23 -1.43
C ASP A 130 22.78 0.14 -0.71
N PRO A 131 22.82 1.25 -1.47
CA PRO A 131 22.80 2.60 -0.89
C PRO A 131 21.48 2.90 -0.15
N ASN A 132 20.41 2.19 -0.48
CA ASN A 132 19.10 2.33 0.16
C ASN A 132 18.97 1.49 1.45
N LEU A 133 20.02 0.78 1.85
CA LEU A 133 20.10 0.00 3.08
C LEU A 133 18.96 -1.04 3.21
N ILE A 134 18.62 -1.72 2.10
CA ILE A 134 17.59 -2.77 2.06
C ILE A 134 17.97 -3.93 2.99
N ILE A 135 19.25 -4.29 3.05
CA ILE A 135 19.77 -5.37 3.92
C ILE A 135 19.96 -4.94 5.38
N GLY A 136 19.66 -3.69 5.75
CA GLY A 136 19.90 -3.18 7.10
C GLY A 136 19.27 -4.03 8.21
N ARG A 137 18.06 -4.56 8.00
CA ARG A 137 17.43 -5.48 8.98
C ARG A 137 18.18 -6.80 9.11
N PHE A 138 18.74 -7.31 8.02
CA PHE A 138 19.53 -8.52 8.04
C PHE A 138 20.84 -8.30 8.80
N LEU A 139 21.53 -7.18 8.54
CA LEU A 139 22.75 -6.81 9.26
C LEU A 139 22.50 -6.67 10.77
N ALA A 140 21.42 -5.97 11.15
CA ALA A 140 21.03 -5.87 12.56
C ALA A 140 20.66 -7.23 13.18
N TRP A 141 20.09 -8.15 12.39
CA TRP A 141 19.76 -9.49 12.85
C TRP A 141 21.02 -10.34 13.08
N VAL A 142 22.00 -10.34 12.15
CA VAL A 142 23.22 -11.14 12.32
C VAL A 142 24.07 -10.67 13.51
N VAL A 143 24.14 -9.35 13.76
CA VAL A 143 24.81 -8.78 14.95
C VAL A 143 24.09 -9.21 16.23
N ARG A 144 22.74 -9.09 16.27
CA ARG A 144 21.94 -9.47 17.45
C ARG A 144 22.07 -10.95 17.80
N HIS A 145 22.19 -11.81 16.80
CA HIS A 145 22.36 -13.25 16.99
C HIS A 145 23.81 -13.69 17.12
N ARG A 146 24.76 -12.75 17.21
CA ARG A 146 26.21 -13.00 17.35
C ARG A 146 26.78 -13.94 16.27
N ILE A 147 26.26 -13.83 15.04
CA ILE A 147 26.73 -14.58 13.88
C ILE A 147 28.00 -13.93 13.30
N THR A 148 28.18 -12.63 13.55
CA THR A 148 29.31 -11.81 13.11
C THR A 148 30.00 -11.16 14.31
N GLN A 149 31.17 -10.56 14.09
CA GLN A 149 31.72 -9.57 15.02
C GLN A 149 30.79 -8.35 15.13
N HIS A 150 30.95 -7.58 16.20
CA HIS A 150 30.16 -6.37 16.41
C HIS A 150 30.58 -5.29 15.39
N PHE A 151 29.59 -4.70 14.72
CA PHE A 151 29.76 -3.59 13.79
C PHE A 151 28.50 -2.71 13.83
N ASP A 152 28.65 -1.45 13.46
CA ASP A 152 27.59 -0.46 13.45
C ASP A 152 26.74 -0.60 12.18
N VAL A 153 25.45 -0.84 12.36
CA VAL A 153 24.49 -0.92 11.26
C VAL A 153 24.00 0.49 10.95
N PRO A 154 24.25 1.04 9.76
CA PRO A 154 23.74 2.36 9.40
C PRO A 154 22.22 2.41 9.53
N ARG A 155 21.67 3.59 9.77
CA ARG A 155 20.21 3.81 9.74
C ARG A 155 19.87 4.62 8.51
N ALA A 156 18.93 4.13 7.71
CA ALA A 156 18.44 4.90 6.56
C ALA A 156 17.93 6.26 7.05
N GLN A 157 18.52 7.34 6.54
CA GLN A 157 18.05 8.68 6.83
C GLN A 157 16.71 8.88 6.11
N SER A 158 15.72 9.43 6.82
CA SER A 158 14.45 9.80 6.18
C SER A 158 14.74 10.91 5.19
N THR A 159 14.51 10.68 3.90
CA THR A 159 14.61 11.76 2.91
C THR A 159 13.64 12.87 3.27
N VAL A 160 14.14 14.11 3.19
CA VAL A 160 13.39 15.35 3.44
C VAL A 160 12.15 15.41 2.55
N SER A 161 11.09 16.04 3.07
CA SER A 161 9.78 16.13 2.41
C SER A 161 9.91 16.69 0.98
N PRO A 162 9.17 16.14 0.00
CA PRO A 162 9.19 16.65 -1.37
C PRO A 162 8.66 18.09 -1.46
N ALA A 163 9.07 18.78 -2.51
CA ALA A 163 8.73 20.18 -2.78
C ALA A 163 7.22 20.46 -2.76
N THR A 164 6.85 21.64 -2.29
CA THR A 164 5.47 22.16 -2.31
C THR A 164 5.02 22.36 -3.76
N ILE A 165 3.84 21.82 -4.11
CA ILE A 165 3.21 22.05 -5.40
C ILE A 165 2.36 23.33 -5.30
N ALA A 166 2.46 24.23 -6.28
CA ALA A 166 1.64 25.45 -6.33
C ALA A 166 0.15 25.10 -6.52
N GLU A 167 -0.73 25.87 -5.88
CA GLU A 167 -2.19 25.64 -5.90
C GLU A 167 -2.76 25.69 -7.34
N ASP A 168 -2.31 26.65 -8.15
CA ASP A 168 -2.75 26.79 -9.55
C ASP A 168 -2.41 25.55 -10.39
N ALA A 169 -1.23 24.96 -10.16
CA ALA A 169 -0.81 23.74 -10.82
C ALA A 169 -1.64 22.53 -10.37
N VAL A 170 -2.20 22.53 -9.15
CA VAL A 170 -3.13 21.49 -8.69
C VAL A 170 -4.45 21.61 -9.44
N TRP A 171 -5.01 22.83 -9.55
CA TRP A 171 -6.28 23.06 -10.22
C TRP A 171 -6.22 22.78 -11.74
N GLU A 172 -5.11 23.13 -12.40
CA GLU A 172 -4.87 22.74 -13.80
C GLU A 172 -4.95 21.20 -13.97
N LYS A 173 -4.42 20.44 -13.01
CA LYS A 173 -4.49 18.97 -13.04
C LYS A 173 -5.89 18.43 -12.73
N VAL A 174 -6.66 19.12 -11.88
CA VAL A 174 -8.07 18.80 -11.64
C VAL A 174 -8.85 18.94 -12.95
N ASP A 175 -8.68 20.06 -13.66
CA ASP A 175 -9.35 20.30 -14.94
C ASP A 175 -8.99 19.26 -15.99
N VAL A 176 -7.69 18.94 -16.11
CA VAL A 176 -7.21 17.88 -17.01
C VAL A 176 -7.87 16.54 -16.69
N LEU A 177 -7.94 16.15 -15.41
CA LEU A 177 -8.56 14.87 -15.02
C LEU A 177 -10.09 14.87 -15.17
N LEU A 178 -10.76 16.01 -15.08
CA LEU A 178 -12.20 16.13 -15.33
C LEU A 178 -12.55 16.02 -16.82
N GLN A 179 -11.63 16.35 -17.72
CA GLN A 179 -11.89 16.38 -19.17
C GLN A 179 -11.28 15.20 -19.94
N THR A 180 -10.14 14.66 -19.50
CA THR A 180 -9.37 13.69 -20.30
C THR A 180 -10.06 12.34 -20.45
N GLU A 181 -10.19 11.84 -21.68
CA GLU A 181 -10.69 10.48 -21.97
C GLU A 181 -9.56 9.45 -22.15
N SER A 182 -8.31 9.93 -22.25
CA SER A 182 -7.11 9.09 -22.42
C SER A 182 -6.82 8.15 -21.23
N THR A 183 -7.48 8.39 -20.10
CA THR A 183 -7.24 7.73 -18.83
C THR A 183 -8.51 7.05 -18.34
N PRO A 184 -8.44 5.80 -17.84
CA PRO A 184 -9.62 5.11 -17.31
C PRO A 184 -10.35 5.94 -16.26
N MET A 185 -11.68 5.98 -16.33
CA MET A 185 -12.54 6.79 -15.46
C MET A 185 -12.27 6.57 -13.97
N SER A 186 -12.06 5.31 -13.57
CA SER A 186 -11.69 4.95 -12.20
C SER A 186 -10.38 5.59 -11.73
N SER A 187 -9.35 5.66 -12.60
CA SER A 187 -8.09 6.32 -12.27
C SER A 187 -8.25 7.85 -12.18
N ARG A 188 -9.12 8.43 -13.00
CA ARG A 188 -9.44 9.87 -12.96
C ARG A 188 -10.12 10.24 -11.64
N ILE A 189 -11.16 9.51 -11.25
CA ILE A 189 -11.88 9.74 -9.98
C ILE A 189 -10.92 9.60 -8.79
N ILE A 190 -10.10 8.56 -8.75
CA ILE A 190 -9.12 8.38 -7.66
C ILE A 190 -8.06 9.48 -7.65
N GLY A 191 -7.63 9.96 -8.83
CA GLY A 191 -6.73 11.11 -8.95
C GLY A 191 -7.36 12.39 -8.41
N LEU A 192 -8.65 12.63 -8.70
CA LEU A 192 -9.40 13.76 -8.17
C LEU A 192 -9.57 13.67 -6.65
N PHE A 193 -9.82 12.47 -6.11
CA PHE A 193 -9.86 12.27 -4.66
C PHE A 193 -8.52 12.59 -3.98
N LEU A 194 -7.41 12.24 -4.64
CA LEU A 194 -6.09 12.59 -4.16
C LEU A 194 -5.82 14.10 -4.20
N LEU A 195 -6.21 14.77 -5.30
CA LEU A 195 -5.96 16.20 -5.50
C LEU A 195 -6.83 17.06 -4.59
N VAL A 196 -8.12 16.75 -4.46
CA VAL A 196 -9.07 17.60 -3.73
C VAL A 196 -9.10 17.27 -2.24
N PHE A 197 -9.10 15.98 -1.89
CA PHE A 197 -9.31 15.54 -0.50
C PHE A 197 -8.05 14.97 0.16
N ALA A 198 -6.89 15.05 -0.49
CA ALA A 198 -5.65 14.39 -0.06
C ALA A 198 -5.81 12.86 0.15
N GLN A 199 -6.86 12.25 -0.43
CA GLN A 199 -7.18 10.86 -0.18
C GLN A 199 -6.13 9.95 -0.84
N PRO A 200 -5.43 9.09 -0.08
CA PRO A 200 -4.38 8.26 -0.66
C PRO A 200 -4.95 7.27 -1.66
N ILE A 201 -4.30 7.12 -2.82
CA ILE A 201 -4.67 6.12 -3.84
C ILE A 201 -4.91 4.73 -3.23
N ARG A 202 -4.06 4.31 -2.28
CA ARG A 202 -4.16 2.99 -1.64
C ARG A 202 -5.44 2.79 -0.82
N ASP A 203 -6.03 3.88 -0.36
CA ASP A 203 -7.21 3.91 0.49
C ASP A 203 -8.43 4.19 -0.41
N SER A 204 -8.31 5.06 -1.43
CA SER A 204 -9.35 5.26 -2.47
C SER A 204 -9.70 3.98 -3.23
N VAL A 205 -8.71 3.15 -3.62
CA VAL A 205 -9.02 1.88 -4.30
C VAL A 205 -9.78 0.91 -3.39
N ARG A 206 -9.70 1.07 -2.06
CA ARG A 206 -10.37 0.20 -1.09
C ARG A 206 -11.76 0.68 -0.69
N LEU A 207 -12.25 1.77 -1.27
CA LEU A 207 -13.62 2.18 -1.07
C LEU A 207 -14.55 1.07 -1.57
N ARG A 208 -15.64 0.84 -0.84
CA ARG A 208 -16.75 -0.03 -1.18
C ARG A 208 -17.89 0.80 -1.77
N ARG A 209 -18.81 0.15 -2.48
CA ARG A 209 -20.03 0.81 -2.97
C ARG A 209 -20.83 1.44 -1.82
N ASP A 210 -20.86 0.78 -0.67
CA ASP A 210 -21.56 1.25 0.54
C ASP A 210 -20.91 2.49 1.18
N ASP A 211 -19.65 2.82 0.82
CA ASP A 211 -19.00 4.06 1.26
C ASP A 211 -19.51 5.29 0.48
N VAL A 212 -20.36 5.09 -0.54
CA VAL A 212 -20.98 6.15 -1.34
C VAL A 212 -22.45 6.28 -0.96
N GLN A 213 -22.85 7.49 -0.57
CA GLN A 213 -24.21 7.80 -0.15
C GLN A 213 -24.82 8.84 -1.09
N PHE A 214 -26.02 8.54 -1.59
CA PHE A 214 -26.81 9.46 -2.40
C PHE A 214 -27.84 10.14 -1.48
N THR A 215 -27.73 11.46 -1.31
CA THR A 215 -28.65 12.24 -0.46
C THR A 215 -29.23 13.41 -1.26
N GLY A 216 -30.42 13.21 -1.83
CA GLY A 216 -31.04 14.19 -2.70
C GLY A 216 -30.16 14.47 -3.92
N GLU A 217 -29.74 15.73 -4.08
CA GLU A 217 -28.86 16.17 -5.17
C GLU A 217 -27.36 15.98 -4.87
N ASN A 218 -26.99 15.64 -3.62
CA ASN A 218 -25.60 15.54 -3.20
C ASN A 218 -25.12 14.08 -3.16
N VAL A 219 -23.91 13.85 -3.67
CA VAL A 219 -23.18 12.59 -3.50
C VAL A 219 -22.15 12.76 -2.39
N LYS A 220 -22.21 11.91 -1.36
CA LYS A 220 -21.26 11.89 -0.26
C LYS A 220 -20.39 10.64 -0.32
N VAL A 221 -19.12 10.78 0.05
CA VAL A 221 -18.18 9.66 0.15
C VAL A 221 -17.56 9.61 1.54
N GLN A 222 -17.53 8.42 2.11
CA GLN A 222 -16.94 8.13 3.41
C GLN A 222 -15.44 7.81 3.26
N PHE A 223 -14.56 8.81 3.39
CA PHE A 223 -13.11 8.57 3.42
C PHE A 223 -12.58 8.29 4.83
N GLY A 224 -13.16 8.94 5.85
CA GLY A 224 -12.79 8.83 7.26
C GLY A 224 -13.98 8.48 8.14
N SER A 225 -14.13 9.14 9.28
CA SER A 225 -15.30 9.01 10.16
C SER A 225 -16.45 9.91 9.74
N THR A 226 -16.17 11.02 9.07
CA THR A 226 -17.18 11.97 8.60
C THR A 226 -17.30 11.91 7.07
N PRO A 227 -18.49 11.65 6.50
CA PRO A 227 -18.68 11.65 5.05
C PRO A 227 -18.51 13.05 4.46
N VAL A 228 -17.89 13.12 3.29
CA VAL A 228 -17.59 14.38 2.60
C VAL A 228 -18.49 14.52 1.37
N VAL A 229 -19.08 15.70 1.18
CA VAL A 229 -19.86 16.03 -0.02
C VAL A 229 -18.91 16.23 -1.20
N LEU A 230 -19.13 15.51 -2.29
CA LEU A 230 -18.35 15.67 -3.51
C LEU A 230 -18.76 16.95 -4.26
N PRO A 231 -17.79 17.75 -4.76
CA PRO A 231 -18.07 18.81 -5.72
C PRO A 231 -18.83 18.25 -6.94
N PRO A 232 -19.79 19.01 -7.51
CA PRO A 232 -20.65 18.52 -8.59
C PRO A 232 -19.91 17.86 -9.76
N PRO A 233 -18.80 18.41 -10.29
CA PRO A 233 -18.08 17.78 -11.42
C PRO A 233 -17.50 16.39 -11.08
N ILE A 234 -17.12 16.17 -9.81
CA ILE A 234 -16.59 14.89 -9.33
C ILE A 234 -17.74 13.93 -9.05
N ALA A 235 -18.84 14.43 -8.49
CA ALA A 235 -20.06 13.67 -8.25
C ALA A 235 -20.62 13.10 -9.56
N GLU A 236 -20.81 13.94 -10.58
CA GLU A 236 -21.28 13.55 -11.92
C GLU A 236 -20.38 12.47 -12.54
N LEU A 237 -19.06 12.63 -12.43
CA LEU A 237 -18.10 11.65 -12.93
C LEU A 237 -18.21 10.30 -12.20
N LEU A 238 -18.46 10.31 -10.89
CA LEU A 238 -18.66 9.11 -10.09
C LEU A 238 -19.99 8.42 -10.42
N VAL A 239 -21.08 9.18 -10.60
CA VAL A 239 -22.38 8.64 -11.03
C VAL A 239 -22.25 7.93 -12.37
N ARG A 240 -21.66 8.60 -13.37
CA ARG A 240 -21.41 8.00 -14.69
C ARG A 240 -20.59 6.71 -14.61
N TYR A 241 -19.57 6.69 -13.75
CA TYR A 241 -18.77 5.47 -13.53
C TYR A 241 -19.59 4.33 -12.93
N LEU A 242 -20.50 4.62 -12.00
CA LEU A 242 -21.37 3.62 -11.38
C LEU A 242 -22.39 3.09 -12.39
N ASP A 243 -22.96 3.94 -13.22
CA ASP A 243 -23.88 3.55 -14.29
C ASP A 243 -23.18 2.61 -15.29
N ASP A 244 -21.96 2.96 -15.74
CA ASP A 244 -21.15 2.13 -16.66
C ASP A 244 -20.75 0.76 -16.08
N THR A 245 -20.82 0.59 -14.76
CA THR A 245 -20.38 -0.63 -14.07
C THR A 245 -21.50 -1.42 -13.41
N CYS A 246 -22.74 -0.94 -13.46
CA CYS A 246 -23.91 -1.55 -12.83
C CYS A 246 -24.20 -2.97 -13.39
N ASP A 247 -24.00 -3.17 -14.69
CA ASP A 247 -24.34 -4.42 -15.39
C ASP A 247 -23.29 -5.54 -15.23
N ARG A 248 -22.19 -5.30 -14.49
CA ARG A 248 -21.15 -6.33 -14.34
C ARG A 248 -21.61 -7.39 -13.32
N PRO A 249 -21.75 -8.66 -13.73
CA PRO A 249 -22.17 -9.70 -12.80
C PRO A 249 -21.11 -9.86 -11.71
N PRO A 250 -21.49 -9.85 -10.42
CA PRO A 250 -20.55 -10.12 -9.35
C PRO A 250 -20.00 -11.54 -9.50
N TYR A 251 -18.74 -11.73 -9.09
CA TYR A 251 -18.26 -13.09 -8.86
C TYR A 251 -19.14 -13.73 -7.78
N ALA A 252 -19.59 -14.97 -8.00
CA ALA A 252 -20.50 -15.68 -7.10
C ALA A 252 -20.06 -15.58 -5.63
N GLY A 253 -20.98 -15.24 -4.73
CA GLY A 253 -20.73 -15.17 -3.28
C GLY A 253 -19.97 -13.95 -2.78
N SER A 254 -19.82 -12.89 -3.59
CA SER A 254 -19.04 -11.70 -3.19
C SER A 254 -19.84 -10.75 -2.26
N PRO A 255 -19.26 -10.26 -1.14
CA PRO A 255 -19.85 -9.18 -0.32
C PRO A 255 -19.98 -7.87 -1.13
N PRO A 256 -20.71 -6.85 -0.62
CA PRO A 256 -20.93 -5.58 -1.34
C PRO A 256 -19.62 -5.07 -1.95
N GLY A 257 -19.66 -4.94 -3.28
CA GLY A 257 -18.47 -4.87 -4.13
C GLY A 257 -17.56 -3.70 -3.81
N TRP A 258 -16.29 -3.82 -4.19
CA TRP A 258 -15.37 -2.68 -4.24
C TRP A 258 -15.98 -1.60 -5.14
N LEU A 259 -15.86 -0.33 -4.72
CA LEU A 259 -16.26 0.80 -5.56
C LEU A 259 -15.49 0.76 -6.88
N PHE A 260 -14.18 0.53 -6.80
CA PHE A 260 -13.33 0.35 -7.97
C PHE A 260 -12.90 -1.11 -8.09
N GLU A 261 -13.58 -1.88 -8.94
CA GLU A 261 -13.27 -3.29 -9.15
C GLU A 261 -11.98 -3.49 -9.95
N GLY A 262 -11.18 -4.46 -9.54
CA GLY A 262 -9.95 -4.86 -10.22
C GLY A 262 -10.18 -6.03 -11.18
N VAL A 263 -9.15 -6.33 -11.99
CA VAL A 263 -9.17 -7.46 -12.93
C VAL A 263 -9.15 -8.81 -12.22
N MET A 264 -8.61 -8.86 -10.99
CA MET A 264 -8.53 -10.10 -10.21
C MET A 264 -9.84 -10.31 -9.44
N PRO A 265 -10.35 -11.56 -9.36
CA PRO A 265 -11.59 -11.85 -8.64
C PRO A 265 -11.51 -11.38 -7.19
N GLN A 266 -12.59 -10.73 -6.74
CA GLN A 266 -12.75 -10.17 -5.38
C GLN A 266 -11.61 -9.22 -4.95
N GLN A 267 -10.97 -8.54 -5.88
CA GLN A 267 -9.94 -7.54 -5.58
C GLN A 267 -10.37 -6.17 -6.09
N HIS A 268 -10.00 -5.16 -5.32
CA HIS A 268 -10.08 -3.79 -5.78
C HIS A 268 -9.08 -3.51 -6.91
N LEU A 269 -9.28 -2.37 -7.57
CA LEU A 269 -8.37 -1.82 -8.56
C LEU A 269 -6.94 -1.73 -8.02
N SER A 270 -5.97 -2.03 -8.88
CA SER A 270 -4.56 -1.99 -8.48
C SER A 270 -4.09 -0.55 -8.28
N ASP A 271 -3.56 -0.25 -7.09
CA ASP A 271 -2.94 1.04 -6.79
C ASP A 271 -1.81 1.39 -7.77
N ALA A 272 -1.00 0.40 -8.17
CA ALA A 272 0.05 0.54 -9.17
C ALA A 272 -0.48 0.95 -10.55
N SER A 273 -1.64 0.44 -10.96
CA SER A 273 -2.26 0.80 -12.25
C SER A 273 -2.75 2.25 -12.23
N VAL A 274 -3.37 2.67 -11.13
CA VAL A 274 -3.77 4.08 -10.94
C VAL A 274 -2.54 4.99 -10.94
N ARG A 275 -1.49 4.66 -10.19
CA ARG A 275 -0.24 5.43 -10.18
C ARG A 275 0.39 5.53 -11.56
N PHE A 276 0.40 4.45 -12.33
CA PHE A 276 0.92 4.44 -13.69
C PHE A 276 0.12 5.38 -14.61
N ASN A 277 -1.21 5.34 -14.50
CA ASN A 277 -2.09 6.22 -15.27
C ASN A 277 -1.93 7.69 -14.89
N LEU A 278 -1.85 7.99 -13.59
CA LEU A 278 -1.67 9.36 -13.09
C LEU A 278 -0.28 9.92 -13.42
N ALA A 279 0.76 9.09 -13.43
CA ALA A 279 2.11 9.53 -13.80
C ALA A 279 2.20 10.08 -15.23
N LYS A 280 1.32 9.63 -16.15
CA LYS A 280 1.22 10.19 -17.52
C LYS A 280 0.84 11.67 -17.54
N HIS A 281 0.21 12.16 -16.47
CA HIS A 281 -0.18 13.56 -16.29
C HIS A 281 0.79 14.35 -15.41
N GLY A 282 1.95 13.78 -15.08
CA GLY A 282 2.94 14.35 -14.17
C GLY A 282 2.55 14.25 -12.69
N LEU A 283 1.59 13.38 -12.35
CA LEU A 283 1.07 13.29 -10.99
C LEU A 283 1.83 12.25 -10.16
N HIS A 284 2.78 12.73 -9.35
CA HIS A 284 3.53 11.90 -8.41
C HIS A 284 2.80 11.80 -7.07
N ALA A 285 2.09 10.69 -6.87
CA ALA A 285 1.13 10.53 -5.77
C ALA A 285 1.66 10.77 -4.35
N ARG A 286 2.95 10.55 -4.08
CA ARG A 286 3.53 10.81 -2.75
C ARG A 286 3.68 12.31 -2.49
N GLU A 287 4.15 13.04 -3.50
CA GLU A 287 4.43 14.47 -3.45
C GLU A 287 3.12 15.24 -3.36
N ILE A 288 2.16 14.92 -4.24
CA ILE A 288 0.81 15.49 -4.22
C ILE A 288 0.13 15.25 -2.88
N LYS A 289 0.17 14.01 -2.37
CA LYS A 289 -0.46 13.70 -1.08
C LYS A 289 0.09 14.61 0.03
N HIS A 290 1.42 14.76 0.11
CA HIS A 290 2.03 15.60 1.14
C HIS A 290 1.59 17.06 0.97
N ALA A 291 1.71 17.61 -0.24
CA ALA A 291 1.30 18.98 -0.54
C ALA A 291 -0.19 19.24 -0.25
N ARG A 292 -1.09 18.33 -0.62
CA ARG A 292 -2.53 18.47 -0.35
C ARG A 292 -2.87 18.33 1.12
N LEU A 293 -2.21 17.42 1.84
CA LEU A 293 -2.40 17.31 3.28
C LEU A 293 -1.89 18.56 4.00
N ASP A 294 -0.74 19.10 3.59
CA ASP A 294 -0.18 20.35 4.11
C ASP A 294 -1.11 21.55 3.85
N HIS A 295 -1.71 21.62 2.66
CA HIS A 295 -2.73 22.63 2.33
C HIS A 295 -3.99 22.47 3.19
N LEU A 296 -4.53 21.25 3.33
CA LEU A 296 -5.73 21.01 4.13
C LEU A 296 -5.53 21.42 5.59
N VAL A 297 -4.37 21.16 6.19
CA VAL A 297 -4.09 21.57 7.58
C VAL A 297 -3.83 23.08 7.74
N GLN A 298 -3.61 23.82 6.65
CA GLN A 298 -3.58 25.29 6.68
C GLN A 298 -4.97 25.92 6.66
N VAL A 299 -5.96 25.24 6.09
CA VAL A 299 -7.33 25.74 5.93
C VAL A 299 -8.29 25.13 6.96
N LEU A 300 -7.96 23.94 7.49
CA LEU A 300 -8.75 23.23 8.48
C LEU A 300 -7.88 22.75 9.66
N PRO A 301 -8.43 22.72 10.88
CA PRO A 301 -7.81 22.09 12.03
C PRO A 301 -7.47 20.61 11.78
N ALA A 302 -6.35 20.15 12.35
CA ALA A 302 -5.84 18.80 12.16
C ALA A 302 -6.82 17.67 12.54
N SER A 303 -7.72 17.92 13.51
CA SER A 303 -8.74 16.94 13.90
C SER A 303 -9.84 16.79 12.86
N ILE A 304 -10.37 17.89 12.29
CA ILE A 304 -11.30 17.82 11.14
C ILE A 304 -10.62 17.12 9.97
N VAL A 305 -9.38 17.49 9.65
CA VAL A 305 -8.64 16.86 8.54
C VAL A 305 -8.53 15.34 8.77
N ALA A 306 -8.21 14.91 9.99
CA ALA A 306 -8.18 13.49 10.34
C ALA A 306 -9.56 12.82 10.15
N ASP A 307 -10.63 13.46 10.61
CA ASP A 307 -11.99 12.93 10.55
C ASP A 307 -12.51 12.80 9.10
N ILE A 308 -12.20 13.76 8.22
CA ILE A 308 -12.65 13.75 6.81
C ILE A 308 -11.76 12.92 5.88
N THR A 309 -10.46 12.78 6.17
CA THR A 309 -9.52 12.05 5.29
C THR A 309 -9.23 10.62 5.76
N GLY A 310 -9.61 10.28 7.00
CA GLY A 310 -9.29 9.01 7.63
C GLY A 310 -7.82 8.87 8.06
N PHE A 311 -7.02 9.94 8.06
CA PHE A 311 -5.70 9.92 8.69
C PHE A 311 -5.79 9.90 10.21
N THR A 312 -4.77 9.36 10.88
CA THR A 312 -4.64 9.52 12.33
C THR A 312 -4.42 10.99 12.67
N VAL A 313 -5.05 11.48 13.74
CA VAL A 313 -4.83 12.85 14.26
C VAL A 313 -3.34 13.17 14.43
N ASN A 314 -2.53 12.24 14.94
CA ASN A 314 -1.06 12.42 15.08
C ASN A 314 -0.35 12.71 13.75
N THR A 315 -0.80 12.10 12.66
CA THR A 315 -0.26 12.36 11.32
C THR A 315 -0.65 13.78 10.88
N ALA A 316 -1.92 14.16 11.01
CA ALA A 316 -2.38 15.50 10.67
C ALA A 316 -1.68 16.59 11.51
N MET A 317 -1.52 16.37 12.82
CA MET A 317 -0.79 17.27 13.73
C MET A 317 0.67 17.47 13.31
N ARG A 318 1.36 16.39 12.90
CA ARG A 318 2.74 16.49 12.40
C ARG A 318 2.84 17.36 11.15
N HIS A 319 1.86 17.25 10.25
CA HIS A 319 1.79 18.08 9.05
C HIS A 319 1.46 19.55 9.42
N SER A 320 0.50 19.79 10.32
CA SER A 320 0.19 21.13 10.84
C SER A 320 1.39 21.83 11.47
N ALA A 321 2.17 21.12 12.28
CA ALA A 321 3.39 21.65 12.91
C ALA A 321 4.48 22.03 11.90
N ASN A 322 4.64 21.25 10.83
CA ASN A 322 5.61 21.54 9.77
C ASN A 322 5.21 22.76 8.94
N THR A 323 3.91 23.03 8.83
CA THR A 323 3.35 24.09 7.99
C THR A 323 3.11 25.40 8.76
N ARG A 324 3.40 25.42 10.07
CA ARG A 324 3.20 26.59 10.95
C ARG A 324 1.74 27.08 11.01
N ALA A 325 0.78 26.19 10.76
CA ALA A 325 -0.63 26.53 10.86
C ALA A 325 -1.03 26.69 12.34
N ASP A 326 -1.50 27.87 12.73
CA ASP A 326 -1.92 28.16 14.11
C ASP A 326 -3.44 28.05 14.23
N TRP A 327 -3.90 27.05 14.99
CA TRP A 327 -5.32 26.73 15.19
C TRP A 327 -5.75 26.81 16.66
N GLY A 328 -5.08 27.64 17.48
CA GLY A 328 -5.38 27.77 18.92
C GLY A 328 -6.88 27.96 19.27
N ILE A 329 -7.65 28.58 18.36
CA ILE A 329 -9.08 28.89 18.52
C ILE A 329 -10.00 27.66 18.33
N TYR A 330 -9.58 26.64 17.59
CA TYR A 330 -10.51 25.56 17.19
C TYR A 330 -10.95 24.66 18.36
N SER A 331 -10.09 24.50 19.37
CA SER A 331 -10.45 23.75 20.59
C SER A 331 -11.64 24.37 21.34
N GLU A 332 -11.78 25.70 21.27
CA GLU A 332 -12.88 26.43 21.89
C GLU A 332 -14.18 26.26 21.10
N LEU A 333 -14.11 26.25 19.76
CA LEU A 333 -15.28 26.03 18.89
C LEU A 333 -15.85 24.62 19.03
N ARG A 334 -15.01 23.58 19.05
CA ARG A 334 -15.45 22.19 19.25
C ARG A 334 -16.14 21.98 20.61
N THR A 335 -15.66 22.67 21.64
CA THR A 335 -16.27 22.62 22.98
C THR A 335 -17.65 23.29 23.01
N ARG A 336 -17.89 24.28 22.16
CA ARG A 336 -19.21 24.92 22.00
C ARG A 336 -20.17 24.05 21.20
N GLU A 337 -19.72 23.44 20.11
CA GLU A 337 -20.53 22.53 19.28
C GLU A 337 -20.98 21.28 20.04
N CYS A 338 -20.10 20.66 20.84
CA CYS A 338 -20.49 19.54 21.72
C CYS A 338 -21.52 19.97 22.77
N LYS A 339 -21.44 21.21 23.29
CA LYS A 339 -22.44 21.74 24.25
C LYS A 339 -23.78 22.05 23.60
N GLU A 340 -23.80 22.48 22.34
CA GLU A 340 -25.05 22.74 21.60
C GLU A 340 -25.75 21.44 21.20
N LEU A 341 -25.01 20.36 20.94
CA LEU A 341 -25.58 19.03 20.69
C LEU A 341 -26.13 18.37 21.97
N ASP A 342 -25.54 18.63 23.14
CA ASP A 342 -26.02 18.13 24.44
C ASP A 342 -27.19 18.95 25.03
N LEU A 343 -27.50 20.13 24.48
CA LEU A 343 -28.61 21.00 24.91
C LEU A 343 -29.85 20.92 23.99
N GLY A 344 -29.81 20.01 23.01
CA GLY A 344 -30.89 19.75 22.05
C GLY A 344 -31.69 18.48 22.29
N GLU A 345 -31.42 17.74 23.37
CA GLU A 345 -32.32 16.72 23.95
C GLU A 345 -33.22 17.35 25.03
#